data_AF-A0A8H6YCR6-F1
#
_entry.id   AF-A0A8H6YCR6-F1
#
_cell.length_a   1.000
_cell.length_b   1.000
_cell.length_c   1.000
_cell.angle_alpha   90.00
_cell.angle_beta   90.00
_cell.angle_gamma   90.00
#
_symmetry.space_group_name_H-M   'P 1'
#
loop_
_entity.id
_entity.type
_entity.pdbx_description
1 polymer ?
#
loop_
_entity_poly.entity_id
_entity_poly.type
_entity_poly.pdbx_seq_one_letter_code
_entity_poly.pdbx_strand_id
1 'polypeptide(L)'
;MPGLSACARTQPVYFSSSRITFDPGLAEILLVALERRGLLPASFDFRTAPQLILRSLVHGDDNEHCMWRQPYLCSEAYVQPGIKTEVSPPSVLSTNSRFSAQYVLLLGPLRSGCIGLCGSSVCCPRAFLVAHRHVSACCLYLCLNISIGPSEVSSVSALHVTATLVNTGDVELKLLNDPRTVLHTFETDTFAITDPSGNTPSFKGLVAKYVPAKVVERNLESSFTVLAPGASISVTHDLSKAYNFTASGESTYDIAASNKFQYVDAETNELVTIHADHADTHTAAVSGELAVSRRSSLGKRIAYQSCSSSEKTTLVSAASAAQTYANNAKSYLTTQTTTSTRFVTWFGTFTTAHHTTILSHYTKMAAATYSSYTFDCSCTDTDTYAYVFPDEFGTIYLCGVFWDAPLTGTDSQGGTLIHESSHFDNLAQTQDYVYGQTAAKSLAKSNSAEAIENADNHEYFAENNPAQS
;
A
#
# COMPACT_ATOMS: atom_id res chain seq x y z
N MET A 1 54.39 38.72 -16.15
CA MET A 1 54.57 38.10 -14.81
C MET A 1 53.65 38.83 -13.85
N PRO A 2 52.59 38.20 -13.33
CA PRO A 2 51.63 38.85 -12.45
C PRO A 2 51.95 38.59 -10.98
N GLY A 3 51.70 39.57 -10.14
CA GLY A 3 51.73 39.44 -8.69
C GLY A 3 51.05 40.63 -8.03
N LEU A 4 50.05 40.30 -7.20
CA LEU A 4 49.29 41.17 -6.27
C LEU A 4 48.06 41.89 -6.85
N SER A 5 46.89 41.32 -6.54
CA SER A 5 45.60 42.02 -6.54
C SER A 5 44.91 41.76 -5.20
N ALA A 6 44.39 42.86 -4.66
CA ALA A 6 43.87 43.05 -3.32
C ALA A 6 42.50 42.41 -3.07
N CYS A 7 42.18 42.31 -1.78
CA CYS A 7 40.88 41.95 -1.20
C CYS A 7 39.72 42.76 -1.80
N ALA A 8 38.68 42.06 -2.28
CA ALA A 8 37.42 42.66 -2.68
C ALA A 8 36.27 42.21 -1.76
N ARG A 9 35.45 43.18 -1.40
CA ARG A 9 34.30 43.13 -0.48
C ARG A 9 33.22 42.19 -1.01
N THR A 10 32.67 41.33 -0.14
CA THR A 10 31.42 40.62 -0.40
C THR A 10 30.22 41.49 -0.05
N GLN A 11 29.33 41.71 -1.03
CA GLN A 11 28.03 42.35 -0.84
C GLN A 11 27.00 41.37 -0.26
N PRO A 12 26.01 41.84 0.54
CA PRO A 12 24.90 41.00 0.98
C PRO A 12 23.84 40.84 -0.13
N VAL A 13 23.43 39.60 -0.36
CA VAL A 13 22.33 39.21 -1.26
C VAL A 13 21.00 39.38 -0.52
N TYR A 14 20.10 40.18 -1.10
CA TYR A 14 18.71 40.32 -0.66
C TYR A 14 17.84 39.19 -1.25
N PHE A 15 17.06 38.50 -0.41
CA PHE A 15 15.97 37.63 -0.85
C PHE A 15 14.61 38.30 -0.57
N SER A 16 13.73 38.29 -1.56
CA SER A 16 12.40 38.93 -1.51
C SER A 16 11.39 38.10 -0.71
N SER A 17 10.50 38.79 0.02
CA SER A 17 9.41 38.19 0.78
C SER A 17 8.36 37.51 -0.11
N SER A 18 8.15 36.21 0.06
CA SER A 18 6.95 35.50 -0.40
C SER A 18 5.95 35.43 0.73
N ARG A 19 4.71 35.86 0.49
CA ARG A 19 3.59 35.79 1.43
C ARG A 19 3.19 34.33 1.68
N ILE A 20 3.14 33.89 2.93
CA ILE A 20 2.49 32.64 3.32
C ILE A 20 0.99 32.94 3.44
N THR A 21 0.19 32.39 2.52
CA THR A 21 -1.27 32.32 2.65
C THR A 21 -1.63 31.12 3.52
N PHE A 22 -2.37 31.34 4.61
CA PHE A 22 -2.94 30.29 5.44
C PHE A 22 -4.23 29.75 4.80
N ASP A 23 -4.31 28.42 4.64
CA ASP A 23 -5.47 27.70 4.16
C ASP A 23 -6.47 27.44 5.32
N PRO A 24 -7.72 27.90 5.25
CA PRO A 24 -8.75 27.64 6.26
C PRO A 24 -9.03 26.14 6.50
N GLY A 25 -8.77 25.27 5.51
CA GLY A 25 -9.04 23.82 5.62
C GLY A 25 -8.13 23.08 6.59
N LEU A 26 -6.90 23.56 6.80
CA LEU A 26 -5.95 22.95 7.74
C LEU A 26 -6.34 23.15 9.20
N ALA A 27 -7.07 24.23 9.52
CA ALA A 27 -7.57 24.49 10.86
C ALA A 27 -8.71 23.51 11.23
N GLU A 28 -9.61 23.20 10.29
CA GLU A 28 -10.68 22.21 10.51
C GLU A 28 -10.14 20.78 10.66
N ILE A 29 -9.12 20.41 9.88
CA ILE A 29 -8.50 19.07 9.98
C ILE A 29 -7.81 18.87 11.33
N LEU A 30 -7.11 19.90 11.84
CA LEU A 30 -6.46 19.85 13.14
C LEU A 30 -7.49 19.77 14.28
N LEU A 31 -8.63 20.46 14.16
CA LEU A 31 -9.71 20.39 15.15
C LEU A 31 -10.41 19.02 15.17
N VAL A 32 -10.73 18.45 14.01
CA VAL A 32 -11.32 17.09 13.93
C VAL A 32 -10.36 16.03 14.46
N ALA A 33 -9.06 16.19 14.25
CA ALA A 33 -8.04 15.30 14.79
C ALA A 33 -7.91 15.38 16.32
N LEU A 34 -8.14 16.56 16.92
CA LEU A 34 -8.10 16.78 18.37
C LEU A 34 -9.38 16.28 19.07
N GLU A 35 -10.53 16.40 18.42
CA GLU A 35 -11.82 15.87 18.90
C GLU A 35 -11.82 14.33 18.89
N ARG A 36 -11.35 13.70 17.81
CA ARG A 36 -11.20 12.23 17.72
C ARG A 36 -10.22 11.64 18.74
N ARG A 37 -9.31 12.44 19.28
CA ARG A 37 -8.34 12.02 20.30
C ARG A 37 -8.77 12.35 21.74
N GLY A 38 -9.97 12.92 21.94
CA GLY A 38 -10.48 13.25 23.27
C GLY A 38 -9.67 14.32 24.01
N LEU A 39 -8.93 15.17 23.29
CA LEU A 39 -8.02 16.17 23.85
C LEU A 39 -8.69 17.54 24.08
N LEU A 40 -10.02 17.61 23.94
CA LEU A 40 -10.82 18.81 24.19
C LEU A 40 -11.71 18.62 25.43
N PRO A 41 -11.75 19.58 26.38
CA PRO A 41 -12.61 19.48 27.55
C PRO A 41 -14.09 19.65 27.16
N ALA A 42 -14.98 18.87 27.79
CA ALA A 42 -16.40 18.70 27.46
C ALA A 42 -17.31 19.95 27.64
N SER A 43 -16.75 21.15 27.76
CA SER A 43 -17.50 22.40 28.00
C SER A 43 -17.14 23.54 27.04
N PHE A 44 -16.68 23.23 25.82
CA PHE A 44 -16.41 24.26 24.81
C PHE A 44 -17.67 24.50 23.96
N ASP A 45 -18.40 25.58 24.25
CA ASP A 45 -19.61 26.00 23.50
C ASP A 45 -19.24 27.09 22.48
N PHE A 46 -19.48 26.80 21.20
CA PHE A 46 -19.15 27.66 20.06
C PHE A 46 -20.20 28.76 19.76
N ARG A 47 -21.29 28.90 20.54
CA ARG A 47 -22.39 29.82 20.19
C ARG A 47 -22.24 31.27 20.68
N THR A 48 -21.17 31.63 21.39
CA THR A 48 -20.96 33.03 21.84
C THR A 48 -19.49 33.48 21.77
N ALA A 49 -19.01 33.84 20.58
CA ALA A 49 -17.87 34.76 20.43
C ALA A 49 -17.81 35.36 19.01
N PRO A 50 -18.19 36.64 18.81
CA PRO A 50 -17.78 37.40 17.64
C PRO A 50 -16.45 38.13 17.92
N GLN A 51 -15.53 38.08 16.94
CA GLN A 51 -14.37 38.97 16.76
C GLN A 51 -13.22 38.87 17.79
N LEU A 52 -12.16 38.13 17.43
CA LEU A 52 -10.79 38.45 17.88
C LEU A 52 -9.75 37.92 16.88
N ILE A 53 -9.54 38.70 15.82
CA ILE A 53 -8.40 38.58 14.90
C ILE A 53 -7.75 39.98 14.79
N LEU A 54 -6.46 40.04 15.18
CA LEU A 54 -5.41 41.04 14.95
C LEU A 54 -5.54 42.49 15.48
N ARG A 55 -4.62 42.87 16.38
CA ARG A 55 -3.80 44.11 16.30
C ARG A 55 -2.68 44.19 17.36
N SER A 56 -1.43 44.13 16.91
CA SER A 56 -0.28 44.91 17.42
C SER A 56 0.93 44.57 16.54
N LEU A 57 1.05 45.16 15.35
CA LEU A 57 1.68 46.46 15.01
C LEU A 57 3.19 46.51 15.28
N VAL A 58 3.92 46.42 14.17
CA VAL A 58 5.23 47.03 13.92
C VAL A 58 5.09 48.55 14.03
N HIS A 59 5.86 49.18 14.92
CA HIS A 59 6.39 50.54 14.81
C HIS A 59 7.80 50.52 15.40
N GLY A 60 8.78 50.94 14.61
CA GLY A 60 10.11 51.29 15.10
C GLY A 60 10.08 52.71 15.65
N ASP A 61 10.89 52.97 16.66
CA ASP A 61 11.86 54.07 16.69
C ASP A 61 12.79 53.94 17.91
N ASP A 62 14.08 54.01 17.60
CA ASP A 62 15.19 54.67 18.27
C ASP A 62 15.53 54.47 19.76
N ASN A 63 16.84 54.19 19.93
CA ASN A 63 17.73 54.55 21.04
C ASN A 63 17.42 54.00 22.44
N GLU A 64 18.26 53.07 22.90
CA GLU A 64 19.30 53.41 23.89
C GLU A 64 20.26 52.23 24.15
N HIS A 65 21.55 52.48 23.93
CA HIS A 65 22.64 51.71 24.54
C HIS A 65 22.73 52.10 26.02
N CYS A 66 22.72 51.12 26.93
CA CYS A 66 23.42 51.25 28.21
C CYS A 66 23.93 49.88 28.67
N MET A 67 25.27 49.75 28.64
CA MET A 67 26.03 48.77 29.38
C MET A 67 25.92 49.03 30.90
N TRP A 68 25.93 47.95 31.70
CA TRP A 68 26.85 47.67 32.83
C TRP A 68 26.21 47.00 34.06
N ARG A 69 26.94 45.99 34.54
CA ARG A 69 27.18 45.56 35.94
C ARG A 69 26.20 44.61 36.65
N GLN A 70 26.71 43.41 36.93
CA GLN A 70 26.49 42.71 38.21
C GLN A 70 27.02 43.55 39.39
N PRO A 71 26.54 43.33 40.63
CA PRO A 71 27.29 42.45 41.53
C PRO A 71 26.48 41.65 42.59
N TYR A 72 27.03 40.47 42.93
CA TYR A 72 27.23 39.85 44.25
C TYR A 72 26.17 39.81 45.38
N LEU A 73 26.01 38.57 45.86
CA LEU A 73 25.65 38.04 47.19
C LEU A 73 25.88 38.92 48.44
N CYS A 74 25.00 38.79 49.44
CA CYS A 74 25.35 38.57 50.86
C CYS A 74 24.17 37.99 51.67
N SER A 75 24.54 37.19 52.68
CA SER A 75 23.81 36.27 53.55
C SER A 75 23.21 36.91 54.83
N GLU A 76 22.21 36.27 55.48
CA GLU A 76 22.21 35.68 56.86
C GLU A 76 20.91 36.17 57.58
N ALA A 77 20.24 35.56 58.58
CA ALA A 77 20.34 34.33 59.39
C ALA A 77 19.04 34.14 60.25
N TYR A 78 19.00 33.02 61.00
CA TYR A 78 18.16 32.58 62.16
C TYR A 78 16.97 31.61 61.91
N VAL A 79 16.98 30.28 62.19
CA VAL A 79 17.24 29.41 63.39
C VAL A 79 16.07 29.47 64.41
N GLN A 80 15.36 28.42 64.89
CA GLN A 80 15.30 26.94 64.82
C GLN A 80 14.01 26.47 65.65
N PRO A 81 13.77 25.21 66.13
CA PRO A 81 13.43 23.95 65.42
C PRO A 81 12.33 23.04 66.10
N GLY A 82 11.82 22.04 65.35
CA GLY A 82 11.43 20.65 65.67
C GLY A 82 10.70 20.17 66.97
N ILE A 83 9.80 19.18 66.82
CA ILE A 83 9.57 17.99 67.70
C ILE A 83 8.70 16.93 66.96
N LYS A 84 8.83 15.67 67.40
CA LYS A 84 8.45 14.38 66.79
C LYS A 84 7.04 13.84 67.15
N THR A 85 6.68 12.73 66.46
CA THR A 85 5.95 11.48 66.88
C THR A 85 4.41 11.34 66.83
N GLU A 86 3.99 10.39 65.97
CA GLU A 86 3.04 9.25 66.13
C GLU A 86 1.49 9.38 66.27
N VAL A 87 0.84 8.31 65.76
CA VAL A 87 -0.49 7.71 66.03
C VAL A 87 -1.63 7.91 65.00
N SER A 88 -2.30 6.81 64.67
CA SER A 88 -3.28 6.53 63.59
C SER A 88 -4.77 6.81 63.95
N PRO A 89 -5.78 6.41 63.12
CA PRO A 89 -6.92 7.19 62.56
C PRO A 89 -8.21 7.15 63.45
N PRO A 90 -9.46 7.51 63.05
CA PRO A 90 -10.04 7.99 61.77
C PRO A 90 -11.00 9.22 61.88
N SER A 91 -11.37 9.85 60.75
CA SER A 91 -12.77 10.21 60.41
C SER A 91 -12.90 11.22 59.24
N VAL A 92 -13.77 10.84 58.32
CA VAL A 92 -14.49 11.55 57.24
C VAL A 92 -14.71 13.06 57.45
N LEU A 93 -14.42 13.89 56.41
CA LEU A 93 -15.36 14.87 55.81
C LEU A 93 -14.78 15.58 54.57
N SER A 94 -15.64 15.67 53.55
CA SER A 94 -15.68 16.48 52.33
C SER A 94 -14.68 17.63 52.12
N THR A 95 -14.14 17.77 50.90
CA THR A 95 -14.60 18.73 49.87
C THR A 95 -13.63 18.83 48.68
N ASN A 96 -14.20 19.18 47.53
CA ASN A 96 -13.58 19.38 46.21
C ASN A 96 -12.34 20.29 46.21
N SER A 97 -11.26 19.88 45.51
CA SER A 97 -10.36 20.81 44.83
C SER A 97 -9.53 20.15 43.73
N ARG A 98 -9.41 20.90 42.63
CA ARG A 98 -8.84 20.60 41.33
C ARG A 98 -7.35 20.23 41.40
N PHE A 99 -6.92 19.20 40.68
CA PHE A 99 -5.51 18.96 40.36
C PHE A 99 -5.19 19.48 38.96
N SER A 100 -4.24 20.41 38.91
CA SER A 100 -3.54 20.86 37.72
C SER A 100 -2.24 20.08 37.63
N ALA A 101 -2.06 19.26 36.59
CA ALA A 101 -0.79 18.59 36.30
C ALA A 101 -0.14 19.30 35.10
N GLN A 102 0.92 20.08 35.36
CA GLN A 102 1.84 20.58 34.36
C GLN A 102 2.87 19.49 34.06
N TYR A 103 2.90 18.98 32.82
CA TYR A 103 4.04 18.24 32.30
C TYR A 103 5.02 19.22 31.66
N VAL A 104 6.22 19.30 32.24
CA VAL A 104 7.37 20.02 31.66
C VAL A 104 8.13 19.03 30.78
N LEU A 105 8.05 19.19 29.45
CA LEU A 105 8.93 18.51 28.50
C LEU A 105 10.22 19.33 28.34
N LEU A 106 11.35 18.77 28.81
CA LEU A 106 12.68 19.28 28.52
C LEU A 106 13.23 18.56 27.28
N LEU A 107 13.25 19.24 26.14
CA LEU A 107 14.00 18.84 24.96
C LEU A 107 15.29 19.68 24.89
N GLY A 108 16.43 19.07 25.18
CA GLY A 108 17.76 19.64 24.96
C GLY A 108 18.44 18.98 23.75
N PRO A 109 19.10 19.73 22.85
CA PRO A 109 19.77 19.14 21.70
C PRO A 109 21.15 18.58 22.07
N LEU A 110 21.40 17.31 21.72
CA LEU A 110 22.71 16.66 21.79
C LEU A 110 23.62 17.23 20.69
N ARG A 111 24.71 17.89 21.10
CA ARG A 111 25.86 18.19 20.23
C ARG A 111 27.02 17.26 20.61
N SER A 112 27.45 16.43 19.67
CA SER A 112 28.67 15.63 19.75
C SER A 112 29.91 16.53 19.74
N GLY A 113 30.76 16.36 20.76
CA GLY A 113 32.10 16.96 20.81
C GLY A 113 33.09 15.92 21.30
N CYS A 114 33.92 15.41 20.39
CA CYS A 114 35.09 14.59 20.71
C CYS A 114 36.21 15.47 21.28
N ILE A 115 36.69 15.16 22.48
CA ILE A 115 38.03 15.53 22.95
C ILE A 115 38.58 14.34 23.73
N GLY A 116 39.72 13.82 23.30
CA GLY A 116 40.49 12.81 24.02
C GLY A 116 41.48 13.45 25.00
N LEU A 117 41.84 12.69 26.06
CA LEU A 117 43.22 12.33 26.42
C LEU A 117 43.30 11.66 27.81
N CYS A 118 44.12 10.60 27.85
CA CYS A 118 44.94 10.05 28.95
C CYS A 118 44.31 9.35 30.18
N GLY A 119 44.85 8.15 30.47
CA GLY A 119 45.21 7.78 31.85
C GLY A 119 44.93 6.35 32.34
N SER A 120 45.77 5.39 31.95
CA SER A 120 46.39 4.34 32.79
C SER A 120 45.59 3.51 33.84
N SER A 121 45.51 2.20 33.54
CA SER A 121 45.88 1.05 34.41
C SER A 121 44.98 0.54 35.57
N VAL A 122 44.75 -0.79 35.50
CA VAL A 122 44.59 -1.82 36.55
C VAL A 122 43.18 -2.30 36.95
N CYS A 123 42.97 -3.58 36.63
CA CYS A 123 42.16 -4.67 37.23
C CYS A 123 40.62 -4.62 37.26
N CYS A 124 40.09 -5.66 36.60
CA CYS A 124 38.76 -6.28 36.66
C CYS A 124 38.22 -6.46 38.10
N PRO A 125 36.90 -6.33 38.28
CA PRO A 125 36.15 -7.54 38.62
C PRO A 125 34.84 -7.70 37.84
N ARG A 126 34.64 -8.93 37.34
CA ARG A 126 33.35 -9.61 37.05
C ARG A 126 32.19 -8.70 36.64
N ALA A 127 32.09 -8.43 35.34
CA ALA A 127 30.81 -8.07 34.73
C ALA A 127 30.00 -9.35 34.49
N PHE A 128 28.84 -9.46 35.14
CA PHE A 128 27.75 -10.28 34.62
C PHE A 128 27.46 -9.77 33.20
N LEU A 129 27.74 -10.59 32.19
CA LEU A 129 27.20 -10.40 30.84
C LEU A 129 25.69 -10.62 30.92
N VAL A 130 24.95 -9.61 31.36
CA VAL A 130 23.57 -9.46 30.91
C VAL A 130 23.70 -9.10 29.44
N ALA A 131 23.44 -10.08 28.57
CA ALA A 131 23.24 -9.81 27.16
C ALA A 131 22.16 -8.72 27.08
N HIS A 132 22.56 -7.48 26.82
CA HIS A 132 21.67 -6.47 26.30
C HIS A 132 21.29 -6.97 24.91
N ARG A 133 20.23 -7.79 24.86
CA ARG A 133 19.36 -7.75 23.70
C ARG A 133 19.00 -6.28 23.58
N HIS A 134 19.46 -5.64 22.53
CA HIS A 134 18.77 -4.48 22.00
C HIS A 134 17.36 -4.97 21.68
N VAL A 135 16.48 -4.93 22.68
CA VAL A 135 15.04 -4.90 22.45
C VAL A 135 14.83 -3.51 21.90
N SER A 136 14.89 -3.41 20.58
CA SER A 136 14.42 -2.23 19.87
C SER A 136 13.00 -1.99 20.34
N ALA A 137 12.74 -0.78 20.83
CA ALA A 137 11.43 -0.38 21.28
C ALA A 137 10.45 -0.44 20.10
N CYS A 138 9.48 -1.37 20.17
CA CYS A 138 8.27 -1.49 19.34
C CYS A 138 8.48 -1.41 17.81
N CYS A 139 8.46 -2.56 17.13
CA CYS A 139 8.08 -2.63 15.72
C CYS A 139 6.79 -3.47 15.60
N LEU A 140 5.67 -2.80 15.37
CA LEU A 140 4.35 -3.35 15.03
C LEU A 140 4.33 -3.87 13.58
N TYR A 141 5.37 -4.59 13.14
CA TYR A 141 5.59 -4.82 11.71
C TYR A 141 5.88 -6.28 11.38
N LEU A 142 5.56 -6.66 10.15
CA LEU A 142 6.02 -7.89 9.51
C LEU A 142 7.41 -7.60 8.91
N CYS A 143 8.28 -8.59 8.85
CA CYS A 143 9.52 -8.51 8.09
C CYS A 143 9.42 -9.46 6.88
N LEU A 144 9.71 -8.95 5.69
CA LEU A 144 9.84 -9.77 4.50
C LEU A 144 11.32 -9.88 4.12
N ASN A 145 11.80 -11.11 3.96
CA ASN A 145 13.15 -11.39 3.48
C ASN A 145 13.09 -12.28 2.23
N ILE A 146 13.99 -12.05 1.28
CA ILE A 146 14.15 -12.84 0.05
C ILE A 146 15.58 -13.38 0.08
N SER A 147 15.78 -14.68 0.29
CA SER A 147 17.16 -15.15 0.58
C SER A 147 17.48 -16.61 0.26
N ILE A 148 16.83 -17.25 -0.71
CA ILE A 148 17.18 -18.63 -1.13
C ILE A 148 17.40 -18.74 -2.65
N GLY A 149 17.37 -17.63 -3.39
CA GLY A 149 17.62 -17.66 -4.82
C GLY A 149 19.12 -17.85 -5.16
N PRO A 150 19.44 -18.42 -6.33
CA PRO A 150 20.81 -18.40 -6.82
C PRO A 150 21.30 -16.95 -7.01
N SER A 151 22.56 -16.69 -6.70
CA SER A 151 23.20 -15.39 -7.00
C SER A 151 23.58 -15.25 -8.48
N GLU A 152 23.60 -16.36 -9.22
CA GLU A 152 23.90 -16.41 -10.64
C GLU A 152 23.18 -17.61 -11.29
N VAL A 153 22.59 -17.38 -12.46
CA VAL A 153 21.98 -18.41 -13.31
C VAL A 153 22.36 -18.20 -14.78
N SER A 154 22.62 -19.31 -15.49
CA SER A 154 22.84 -19.33 -16.94
C SER A 154 21.58 -19.70 -17.75
N SER A 155 20.45 -19.88 -17.06
CA SER A 155 19.11 -20.02 -17.63
C SER A 155 18.10 -19.51 -16.60
N VAL A 156 17.17 -18.68 -17.04
CA VAL A 156 16.09 -18.16 -16.19
C VAL A 156 15.24 -19.29 -15.59
N SER A 157 15.18 -20.46 -16.22
CA SER A 157 14.49 -21.64 -15.66
C SER A 157 15.04 -22.11 -14.31
N ALA A 158 16.26 -21.71 -13.95
CA ALA A 158 16.85 -21.96 -12.64
C ALA A 158 16.61 -20.82 -11.62
N LEU A 159 16.03 -19.69 -12.04
CA LEU A 159 15.79 -18.51 -11.21
C LEU A 159 14.56 -18.70 -10.32
N HIS A 160 14.76 -19.47 -9.25
CA HIS A 160 13.78 -19.63 -8.19
C HIS A 160 14.15 -18.71 -7.02
N VAL A 161 13.17 -18.01 -6.45
CA VAL A 161 13.38 -17.17 -5.26
C VAL A 161 12.47 -17.65 -4.14
N THR A 162 13.01 -17.81 -2.93
CA THR A 162 12.17 -18.06 -1.75
C THR A 162 11.99 -16.77 -0.98
N ALA A 163 10.73 -16.35 -0.88
CA ALA A 163 10.31 -15.27 -0.01
C ALA A 163 9.94 -15.85 1.35
N THR A 164 10.52 -15.29 2.41
CA THR A 164 10.23 -15.62 3.80
C THR A 164 9.56 -14.44 4.47
N LEU A 165 8.31 -14.62 4.87
CA LEU A 165 7.56 -13.64 5.63
C LEU A 165 7.58 -14.03 7.11
N VAL A 166 7.97 -13.10 7.97
CA VAL A 166 8.08 -13.30 9.41
C VAL A 166 7.18 -12.30 10.13
N ASN A 167 6.34 -12.78 11.03
CA ASN A 167 5.62 -11.91 11.94
C ASN A 167 6.55 -11.44 13.06
N THR A 168 7.07 -10.22 12.96
CA THR A 168 7.94 -9.62 14.00
C THR A 168 7.17 -8.83 15.05
N GLY A 169 5.84 -8.75 14.92
CA GLY A 169 4.94 -8.16 15.91
C GLY A 169 4.67 -9.08 17.09
N ASP A 170 3.77 -8.63 17.97
CA ASP A 170 3.38 -9.29 19.22
C ASP A 170 1.95 -9.87 19.18
N VAL A 171 1.25 -9.71 18.06
CA VAL A 171 -0.09 -10.27 17.82
C VAL A 171 -0.06 -11.32 16.71
N GLU A 172 -0.97 -12.30 16.77
CA GLU A 172 -1.18 -13.24 15.68
C GLU A 172 -1.81 -12.54 14.47
N LEU A 173 -1.36 -12.88 13.26
CA LEU A 173 -1.87 -12.32 12.01
C LEU A 173 -2.48 -13.41 11.14
N LYS A 174 -3.71 -13.18 10.70
CA LYS A 174 -4.42 -14.01 9.71
C LYS A 174 -4.38 -13.32 8.34
N LEU A 175 -3.32 -13.58 7.59
CA LEU A 175 -3.03 -12.94 6.31
C LEU A 175 -3.79 -13.63 5.18
N LEU A 176 -4.31 -12.86 4.22
CA LEU A 176 -4.92 -13.40 3.02
C LEU A 176 -3.83 -13.94 2.08
N ASN A 177 -4.07 -15.11 1.49
CA ASN A 177 -3.27 -15.63 0.40
C ASN A 177 -3.65 -14.94 -0.92
N ASP A 178 -3.56 -13.60 -0.97
CA ASP A 178 -3.85 -12.79 -2.16
C ASP A 178 -2.86 -13.17 -3.29
N PRO A 179 -3.35 -13.49 -4.51
CA PRO A 179 -2.52 -13.87 -5.65
C PRO A 179 -1.39 -12.90 -6.00
N ARG A 180 -1.48 -11.62 -5.63
CA ARG A 180 -0.46 -10.58 -5.88
C ARG A 180 0.63 -10.51 -4.81
N THR A 181 0.64 -11.46 -3.87
CA THR A 181 1.58 -11.49 -2.76
C THR A 181 2.41 -12.76 -2.79
N VAL A 182 3.55 -12.74 -2.10
CA VAL A 182 4.44 -13.91 -1.98
C VAL A 182 3.84 -15.11 -1.24
N LEU A 183 2.65 -14.97 -0.66
CA LEU A 183 1.93 -16.04 0.03
C LEU A 183 1.21 -16.99 -0.93
N HIS A 184 1.01 -16.58 -2.19
CA HIS A 184 0.35 -17.37 -3.21
C HIS A 184 1.35 -17.92 -4.23
N THR A 185 1.08 -19.09 -4.82
CA THR A 185 2.00 -19.71 -5.80
C THR A 185 1.68 -19.37 -7.25
N PHE A 186 0.68 -18.52 -7.50
CA PHE A 186 0.38 -18.07 -8.84
C PHE A 186 1.50 -17.19 -9.38
N GLU A 187 1.73 -17.32 -10.68
CA GLU A 187 2.78 -16.58 -11.36
C GLU A 187 2.31 -15.17 -11.73
N THR A 188 1.90 -14.38 -10.74
CA THR A 188 1.49 -12.97 -10.87
C THR A 188 2.68 -12.01 -10.78
N ASP A 189 2.46 -10.71 -11.00
CA ASP A 189 3.50 -9.69 -10.91
C ASP A 189 3.84 -9.33 -9.45
N THR A 190 4.37 -10.30 -8.72
CA THR A 190 4.69 -10.21 -7.29
C THR A 190 6.06 -9.59 -7.02
N PHE A 191 6.96 -9.57 -8.01
CA PHE A 191 8.34 -9.12 -7.87
C PHE A 191 8.67 -7.94 -8.78
N ALA A 192 9.10 -6.83 -8.19
CA ALA A 192 9.78 -5.77 -8.91
C ALA A 192 11.22 -6.21 -9.21
N ILE A 193 11.58 -6.28 -10.49
CA ILE A 193 12.88 -6.74 -10.96
C ILE A 193 13.51 -5.63 -11.80
N THR A 194 14.72 -5.19 -11.44
CA THR A 194 15.36 -4.05 -12.11
C THR A 194 16.87 -4.24 -12.17
N ASP A 195 17.49 -3.89 -13.29
CA ASP A 195 18.94 -3.85 -13.42
C ASP A 195 19.53 -2.48 -13.01
N PRO A 196 20.86 -2.33 -12.88
CA PRO A 196 21.49 -1.04 -12.56
C PRO A 196 21.22 0.09 -13.56
N SER A 197 20.74 -0.23 -14.77
CA SER A 197 20.38 0.74 -15.81
C SER A 197 18.90 1.13 -15.78
N GLY A 198 18.10 0.51 -14.91
CA GLY A 198 16.65 0.72 -14.82
C GLY A 198 15.82 -0.12 -15.79
N ASN A 199 16.43 -1.10 -16.49
CA ASN A 199 15.68 -2.02 -17.34
C ASN A 199 14.96 -3.06 -16.48
N THR A 200 13.74 -3.39 -16.87
CA THR A 200 12.91 -4.40 -16.19
C THR A 200 12.52 -5.49 -17.20
N PRO A 201 12.51 -6.78 -16.79
CA PRO A 201 11.98 -7.84 -17.64
C PRO A 201 10.49 -7.60 -17.93
N SER A 202 10.00 -8.11 -19.05
CA SER A 202 8.57 -8.03 -19.37
C SER A 202 7.80 -9.06 -18.55
N PHE A 203 6.74 -8.63 -17.88
CA PHE A 203 5.81 -9.53 -17.23
C PHE A 203 5.00 -10.32 -18.28
N LYS A 204 4.93 -11.63 -18.08
CA LYS A 204 4.32 -12.68 -18.91
C LYS A 204 3.54 -13.70 -18.09
N GLY A 205 3.35 -13.40 -16.81
CA GLY A 205 2.59 -14.21 -15.88
C GLY A 205 1.09 -14.03 -16.03
N LEU A 206 0.35 -14.63 -15.10
CA LEU A 206 -1.11 -14.52 -15.08
C LEU A 206 -1.56 -13.28 -14.32
N VAL A 207 -2.71 -12.75 -14.72
CA VAL A 207 -3.50 -11.72 -14.01
C VAL A 207 -4.85 -12.32 -13.68
N ALA A 208 -5.44 -11.97 -12.54
CA ALA A 208 -6.46 -12.81 -11.92
C ALA A 208 -7.55 -12.02 -11.21
N LYS A 209 -8.82 -12.28 -11.54
CA LYS A 209 -9.95 -11.81 -10.75
C LYS A 209 -9.94 -12.41 -9.34
N TYR A 210 -9.69 -11.56 -8.36
CA TYR A 210 -9.78 -11.88 -6.94
C TYR A 210 -10.66 -10.85 -6.20
N VAL A 211 -11.28 -11.24 -5.09
CA VAL A 211 -12.02 -10.29 -4.23
C VAL A 211 -11.75 -10.59 -2.77
N PRO A 212 -10.91 -9.79 -2.08
CA PRO A 212 -10.56 -10.00 -0.69
C PRO A 212 -11.79 -10.16 0.23
N ALA A 213 -12.82 -9.34 0.03
CA ALA A 213 -14.03 -9.40 0.84
C ALA A 213 -14.79 -10.73 0.68
N LYS A 214 -14.78 -11.34 -0.51
CA LYS A 214 -15.42 -12.64 -0.75
C LYS A 214 -14.66 -13.77 -0.05
N VAL A 215 -13.34 -13.65 0.02
CA VAL A 215 -12.50 -14.60 0.76
C VAL A 215 -12.77 -14.53 2.26
N VAL A 216 -12.90 -13.33 2.81
CA VAL A 216 -13.30 -13.14 4.22
C VAL A 216 -14.71 -13.68 4.49
N GLU A 217 -15.67 -13.47 3.57
CA GLU A 217 -17.03 -14.01 3.70
C GLU A 217 -17.05 -15.54 3.72
N ARG A 218 -16.27 -16.19 2.82
CA ARG A 218 -16.19 -17.65 2.72
C ARG A 218 -15.39 -18.27 3.85
N ASN A 219 -14.40 -17.54 4.37
CA ASN A 219 -13.62 -17.86 5.57
C ASN A 219 -13.07 -19.31 5.60
N LEU A 220 -12.56 -19.81 4.46
CA LEU A 220 -11.95 -21.13 4.40
C LEU A 220 -10.57 -21.09 5.07
N GLU A 221 -10.20 -22.12 5.84
CA GLU A 221 -8.89 -22.15 6.51
C GLU A 221 -7.72 -22.07 5.51
N SER A 222 -7.87 -22.68 4.33
CA SER A 222 -6.86 -22.66 3.26
C SER A 222 -6.65 -21.28 2.62
N SER A 223 -7.59 -20.35 2.82
CA SER A 223 -7.51 -18.99 2.26
C SER A 223 -6.53 -18.09 2.97
N PHE A 224 -6.06 -18.51 4.15
CA PHE A 224 -5.26 -17.67 5.03
C PHE A 224 -3.95 -18.34 5.43
N THR A 225 -2.93 -17.52 5.58
CA THR A 225 -1.72 -17.88 6.30
C THR A 225 -1.78 -17.24 7.68
N VAL A 226 -1.81 -18.08 8.73
CA VAL A 226 -1.83 -17.63 10.13
C VAL A 226 -0.42 -17.66 10.69
N LEU A 227 0.09 -16.51 11.13
CA LEU A 227 1.41 -16.36 11.74
C LEU A 227 1.29 -15.85 13.17
N ALA A 228 1.62 -16.71 14.13
CA ALA A 228 1.85 -16.29 15.52
C ALA A 228 3.06 -15.36 15.63
N PRO A 229 3.20 -14.60 16.74
CA PRO A 229 4.39 -13.78 17.00
C PRO A 229 5.69 -14.59 16.86
N GLY A 230 6.61 -14.11 16.02
CA GLY A 230 7.88 -14.76 15.71
C GLY A 230 7.80 -15.95 14.73
N ALA A 231 6.60 -16.35 14.30
CA ALA A 231 6.43 -17.40 13.29
C ALA A 231 6.79 -16.87 11.89
N SER A 232 7.18 -17.78 11.01
CA SER A 232 7.53 -17.48 9.63
C SER A 232 6.94 -18.50 8.66
N ILE A 233 6.79 -18.06 7.42
CA ILE A 233 6.44 -18.91 6.27
C ILE A 233 7.44 -18.63 5.15
N SER A 234 7.84 -19.67 4.42
CA SER A 234 8.73 -19.57 3.26
C SER A 234 8.04 -20.17 2.04
N VAL A 235 7.94 -19.40 0.96
CA VAL A 235 7.32 -19.83 -0.30
C VAL A 235 8.31 -19.61 -1.44
N THR A 236 8.52 -20.65 -2.25
CA THR A 236 9.42 -20.60 -3.39
C THR A 236 8.65 -20.28 -4.67
N HIS A 237 9.14 -19.30 -5.41
CA HIS A 237 8.56 -18.77 -6.64
C HIS A 237 9.51 -19.02 -7.81
N ASP A 238 8.99 -19.58 -8.90
CA ASP A 238 9.72 -19.75 -10.16
C ASP A 238 9.49 -18.53 -11.05
N LEU A 239 10.49 -17.64 -11.13
CA LEU A 239 10.36 -16.38 -11.88
C LEU A 239 10.33 -16.60 -13.39
N SER A 240 10.80 -17.74 -13.89
CA SER A 240 10.85 -18.03 -15.33
C SER A 240 9.48 -18.14 -16.00
N LYS A 241 8.45 -18.41 -15.20
CA LYS A 241 7.06 -18.54 -15.64
C LYS A 241 6.30 -17.21 -15.69
N ALA A 242 6.81 -16.19 -15.00
CA ALA A 242 6.17 -14.88 -14.90
C ALA A 242 6.95 -13.79 -15.65
N TYR A 243 8.25 -13.93 -15.85
CA TYR A 243 9.11 -12.85 -16.35
C TYR A 243 9.95 -13.28 -17.54
N ASN A 244 9.99 -12.41 -18.56
CA ASN A 244 10.82 -12.58 -19.76
C ASN A 244 11.93 -11.52 -19.79
N PHE A 245 13.17 -11.98 -19.65
CA PHE A 245 14.37 -11.12 -19.57
C PHE A 245 14.98 -10.81 -20.94
N THR A 246 14.39 -11.30 -22.04
CA THR A 246 14.98 -11.13 -23.39
C THR A 246 15.14 -9.66 -23.77
N ALA A 247 14.16 -8.81 -23.43
CA ALA A 247 14.18 -7.39 -23.76
C ALA A 247 15.13 -6.59 -22.86
N SER A 248 15.24 -6.96 -21.58
CA SER A 248 16.14 -6.31 -20.61
C SER A 248 17.59 -6.79 -20.73
N GLY A 249 17.81 -8.00 -21.28
CA GLY A 249 19.13 -8.55 -21.59
C GLY A 249 19.79 -9.31 -20.45
N GLU A 250 21.00 -9.82 -20.70
CA GLU A 250 21.83 -10.39 -19.64
C GLU A 250 22.30 -9.28 -18.71
N SER A 251 22.10 -9.44 -17.41
CA SER A 251 22.50 -8.44 -16.43
C SER A 251 22.51 -9.02 -15.02
N THR A 252 22.91 -8.19 -14.06
CA THR A 252 22.64 -8.41 -12.65
C THR A 252 21.35 -7.68 -12.30
N TYR A 253 20.37 -8.39 -11.74
CA TYR A 253 19.06 -7.85 -11.40
C TYR A 253 18.87 -7.83 -9.89
N ASP A 254 18.34 -6.72 -9.39
CA ASP A 254 17.79 -6.63 -8.04
C ASP A 254 16.32 -7.06 -8.09
N ILE A 255 15.99 -8.01 -7.22
CA ILE A 255 14.66 -8.63 -7.13
C ILE A 255 14.05 -8.26 -5.78
N ALA A 256 12.95 -7.53 -5.82
CA ALA A 256 12.22 -7.06 -4.66
C ALA A 256 10.78 -7.57 -4.71
N ALA A 257 10.34 -8.29 -3.67
CA ALA A 257 8.97 -8.75 -3.56
C ALA A 257 8.03 -7.61 -3.13
N SER A 258 6.77 -7.67 -3.56
CA SER A 258 5.70 -6.83 -3.04
C SER A 258 5.58 -7.00 -1.52
N ASN A 259 5.53 -5.88 -0.80
CA ASN A 259 5.46 -5.86 0.66
C ASN A 259 4.08 -5.52 1.21
N LYS A 260 3.07 -5.35 0.35
CA LYS A 260 1.72 -5.02 0.76
C LYS A 260 0.93 -6.31 0.97
N PHE A 261 0.39 -6.48 2.17
CA PHE A 261 -0.45 -7.61 2.53
C PHE A 261 -1.78 -7.13 3.10
N GLN A 262 -2.75 -8.03 3.18
CA GLN A 262 -4.00 -7.81 3.89
C GLN A 262 -4.16 -8.90 4.94
N TYR A 263 -4.63 -8.52 6.12
CA TYR A 263 -5.02 -9.45 7.16
C TYR A 263 -6.44 -9.18 7.62
N VAL A 264 -7.07 -10.20 8.23
CA VAL A 264 -8.37 -10.06 8.88
C VAL A 264 -8.12 -9.64 10.33
N ASP A 265 -8.61 -8.46 10.70
CA ASP A 265 -8.57 -7.99 12.08
C ASP A 265 -9.47 -8.86 12.96
N ALA A 266 -8.92 -9.39 14.05
CA ALA A 266 -9.61 -10.37 14.88
C ALA A 266 -10.79 -9.79 15.68
N GLU A 267 -10.80 -8.48 15.94
CA GLU A 267 -11.84 -7.82 16.75
C GLU A 267 -13.02 -7.37 15.89
N THR A 268 -12.71 -6.81 14.72
CA THR A 268 -13.69 -6.20 13.82
C THR A 268 -14.11 -7.12 12.67
N ASN A 269 -13.33 -8.16 12.39
CA ASN A 269 -13.46 -9.02 11.20
C ASN A 269 -13.39 -8.22 9.88
N GLU A 270 -12.74 -7.06 9.89
CA GLU A 270 -12.50 -6.23 8.73
C GLU A 270 -11.12 -6.50 8.10
N LEU A 271 -10.98 -6.16 6.81
CA LEU A 271 -9.72 -6.25 6.10
C LEU A 271 -8.85 -5.04 6.40
N VAL A 272 -7.63 -5.29 6.86
CA VAL A 272 -6.64 -4.25 7.14
C VAL A 272 -5.40 -4.48 6.28
N THR A 273 -4.91 -3.41 5.66
CA THR A 273 -3.64 -3.44 4.92
C THR A 273 -2.48 -3.27 5.88
N ILE A 274 -1.48 -4.13 5.73
CA ILE A 274 -0.20 -4.05 6.44
C ILE A 274 0.95 -4.10 5.43
N HIS A 275 2.02 -3.38 5.73
CA HIS A 275 3.24 -3.41 4.94
C HIS A 275 4.33 -4.14 5.71
N ALA A 276 5.00 -5.07 5.04
CA ALA A 276 6.21 -5.66 5.59
C ALA A 276 7.39 -4.70 5.44
N ASP A 277 8.23 -4.67 6.47
CA ASP A 277 9.55 -4.08 6.42
C ASP A 277 10.37 -4.83 5.35
N HIS A 278 10.85 -4.07 4.37
CA HIS A 278 11.62 -4.58 3.25
C HIS A 278 13.09 -4.60 3.66
N ALA A 279 13.54 -5.74 4.19
CA ALA A 279 14.89 -5.82 4.75
C ALA A 279 15.97 -5.90 3.65
N ASP A 280 15.70 -6.57 2.53
CA ASP A 280 16.70 -6.88 1.51
C ASP A 280 16.09 -7.08 0.10
N THR A 281 16.81 -6.63 -0.93
CA THR A 281 16.64 -7.07 -2.32
C THR A 281 17.57 -8.25 -2.59
N HIS A 282 17.09 -9.28 -3.29
CA HIS A 282 17.97 -10.37 -3.72
C HIS A 282 18.59 -10.02 -5.07
N THR A 283 19.92 -10.01 -5.15
CA THR A 283 20.64 -9.74 -6.38
C THR A 283 21.01 -11.04 -7.08
N ALA A 284 20.64 -11.18 -8.35
CA ALA A 284 20.96 -12.35 -9.17
C ALA A 284 21.50 -11.95 -10.55
N ALA A 285 22.64 -12.52 -10.94
CA ALA A 285 23.12 -12.46 -12.32
C ALA A 285 22.35 -13.45 -13.21
N VAL A 286 21.77 -12.97 -14.30
CA VAL A 286 20.99 -13.77 -15.26
C VAL A 286 21.67 -13.68 -16.62
N SER A 287 22.08 -14.82 -17.17
CA SER A 287 22.75 -14.94 -18.46
C SER A 287 22.24 -16.15 -19.25
N GLY A 288 22.63 -16.29 -20.51
CA GLY A 288 22.29 -17.44 -21.36
C GLY A 288 20.83 -17.44 -21.79
N GLU A 289 20.04 -18.40 -21.31
CA GLU A 289 18.61 -18.49 -21.66
C GLU A 289 17.79 -17.49 -20.82
N LEU A 290 17.27 -16.44 -21.47
CA LEU A 290 16.59 -15.32 -20.81
C LEU A 290 15.06 -15.43 -20.73
N ALA A 291 14.46 -16.47 -21.31
CA ALA A 291 13.03 -16.70 -21.26
C ALA A 291 12.71 -18.17 -21.50
N VAL A 292 11.73 -18.70 -20.78
CA VAL A 292 11.11 -19.98 -21.12
C VAL A 292 9.94 -19.69 -22.06
N SER A 293 9.95 -20.32 -23.24
CA SER A 293 8.79 -20.25 -24.13
C SER A 293 7.64 -21.02 -23.48
N ARG A 294 6.59 -20.32 -23.05
CA ARG A 294 5.27 -20.94 -22.86
C ARG A 294 4.92 -21.57 -24.21
N ARG A 295 4.73 -22.88 -24.23
CA ARG A 295 4.24 -23.56 -25.43
C ARG A 295 2.85 -22.97 -25.68
N SER A 296 2.74 -22.03 -26.61
CA SER A 296 1.46 -21.72 -27.21
C SER A 296 1.02 -23.01 -27.85
N SER A 297 0.11 -23.72 -27.20
CA SER A 297 -0.57 -24.78 -27.91
C SER A 297 -1.26 -24.06 -29.04
N LEU A 298 -0.73 -24.21 -30.27
CA LEU A 298 -1.53 -24.17 -31.49
C LEU A 298 -2.51 -25.35 -31.40
N GLY A 299 -3.37 -25.31 -30.38
CA GLY A 299 -4.43 -26.23 -30.15
C GLY A 299 -5.48 -25.93 -31.20
N LYS A 300 -6.05 -26.98 -31.76
CA LYS A 300 -7.38 -26.91 -32.37
C LYS A 300 -8.27 -25.98 -31.54
N ARG A 301 -9.22 -25.30 -32.17
CA ARG A 301 -10.26 -24.49 -31.50
C ARG A 301 -10.98 -25.34 -30.44
N ILE A 302 -10.43 -25.38 -29.24
CA ILE A 302 -11.00 -26.07 -28.08
C ILE A 302 -11.77 -24.98 -27.37
N ALA A 303 -13.10 -24.99 -27.48
CA ALA A 303 -13.91 -24.02 -26.75
C ALA A 303 -13.89 -24.28 -25.23
N TYR A 304 -13.61 -25.52 -24.81
CA TYR A 304 -13.67 -25.94 -23.41
C TYR A 304 -12.58 -26.97 -23.10
N GLN A 305 -11.77 -26.70 -22.08
CA GLN A 305 -10.74 -27.59 -21.56
C GLN A 305 -11.10 -28.00 -20.13
N SER A 306 -11.07 -29.30 -19.84
CA SER A 306 -11.39 -29.86 -18.51
C SER A 306 -12.78 -29.54 -17.93
N CYS A 307 -13.70 -28.99 -18.73
CA CYS A 307 -15.05 -28.64 -18.27
C CYS A 307 -16.05 -29.81 -18.42
N SER A 308 -16.82 -30.04 -17.37
CA SER A 308 -18.03 -30.87 -17.34
C SER A 308 -19.14 -30.30 -18.23
N SER A 309 -20.19 -31.09 -18.47
CA SER A 309 -21.35 -30.66 -19.26
C SER A 309 -22.11 -29.51 -18.62
N SER A 310 -22.25 -29.49 -17.28
CA SER A 310 -22.93 -28.42 -16.54
C SER A 310 -22.14 -27.11 -16.55
N GLU A 311 -20.82 -27.18 -16.42
CA GLU A 311 -19.95 -26.01 -16.53
C GLU A 311 -20.04 -25.39 -17.92
N LYS A 312 -20.05 -26.22 -18.98
CA LYS A 312 -20.26 -25.75 -20.36
C LYS A 312 -21.58 -25.00 -20.52
N THR A 313 -22.68 -25.51 -19.97
CA THR A 313 -23.98 -24.82 -20.01
C THR A 313 -23.93 -23.49 -19.29
N THR A 314 -23.31 -23.44 -18.11
CA THR A 314 -23.11 -22.21 -17.34
C THR A 314 -22.30 -21.19 -18.14
N LEU A 315 -21.24 -21.64 -18.81
CA LEU A 315 -20.36 -20.79 -19.60
C LEU A 315 -21.02 -20.20 -20.84
N VAL A 316 -21.93 -20.93 -21.49
CA VAL A 316 -22.74 -20.37 -22.58
C VAL A 316 -23.56 -19.19 -22.06
N SER A 317 -24.18 -19.33 -20.88
CA SER A 317 -24.94 -18.25 -20.26
C SER A 317 -24.04 -17.09 -19.83
N ALA A 318 -22.90 -17.36 -19.19
CA ALA A 318 -21.95 -16.35 -18.73
C ALA A 318 -21.36 -15.56 -19.90
N ALA A 319 -20.95 -16.23 -20.98
CA ALA A 319 -20.46 -15.59 -22.20
C ALA A 319 -21.53 -14.70 -22.85
N SER A 320 -22.80 -15.13 -22.85
CA SER A 320 -23.91 -14.29 -23.31
C SER A 320 -24.11 -13.06 -22.42
N ALA A 321 -24.02 -13.21 -21.09
CA ALA A 321 -24.15 -12.10 -20.15
C ALA A 321 -23.02 -11.07 -20.33
N ALA A 322 -21.78 -11.53 -20.43
CA ALA A 322 -20.61 -10.70 -20.69
C ALA A 322 -20.73 -9.94 -22.02
N GLN A 323 -21.15 -10.62 -23.10
CA GLN A 323 -21.39 -9.98 -24.39
C GLN A 323 -22.44 -8.86 -24.28
N THR A 324 -23.50 -9.05 -23.50
CA THR A 324 -24.50 -8.01 -23.21
C THR A 324 -23.90 -6.85 -22.42
N TYR A 325 -23.11 -7.12 -21.37
CA TYR A 325 -22.43 -6.08 -20.59
C TYR A 325 -21.51 -5.22 -21.45
N ALA A 326 -20.64 -5.83 -22.27
CA ALA A 326 -19.73 -5.11 -23.17
C ALA A 326 -20.50 -4.23 -24.17
N ASN A 327 -21.57 -4.77 -24.77
CA ASN A 327 -22.41 -4.02 -25.71
C ASN A 327 -23.12 -2.82 -25.04
N ASN A 328 -23.66 -3.02 -23.83
CA ASN A 328 -24.34 -1.97 -23.08
C ASN A 328 -23.37 -0.86 -22.64
N ALA A 329 -22.19 -1.23 -22.15
CA ALA A 329 -21.13 -0.29 -21.78
C ALA A 329 -20.64 0.52 -22.98
N LYS A 330 -20.41 -0.13 -24.14
CA LYS A 330 -20.08 0.56 -25.39
C LYS A 330 -21.20 1.52 -25.82
N SER A 331 -22.46 1.08 -25.81
CA SER A 331 -23.60 1.90 -26.21
C SER A 331 -23.76 3.12 -25.29
N TYR A 332 -23.54 2.92 -23.99
CA TYR A 332 -23.51 4.00 -23.01
C TYR A 332 -22.43 5.03 -23.35
N LEU A 333 -21.18 4.62 -23.50
CA LEU A 333 -20.06 5.53 -23.81
C LEU A 333 -20.18 6.19 -25.18
N THR A 334 -20.88 5.57 -26.13
CA THR A 334 -21.15 6.19 -27.44
C THR A 334 -22.13 7.36 -27.33
N THR A 335 -23.06 7.31 -26.38
CA THR A 335 -24.14 8.31 -26.22
C THR A 335 -23.84 9.33 -25.14
N GLN A 336 -23.22 8.91 -24.04
CA GLN A 336 -22.87 9.72 -22.89
C GLN A 336 -21.47 10.30 -23.03
N THR A 337 -21.35 11.42 -23.76
CA THR A 337 -20.08 12.09 -24.07
C THR A 337 -19.69 13.18 -23.07
N THR A 338 -20.39 13.25 -21.93
CA THR A 338 -20.12 14.18 -20.82
C THR A 338 -20.09 13.44 -19.49
N THR A 339 -19.74 14.14 -18.41
CA THR A 339 -19.70 13.56 -17.07
C THR A 339 -21.04 12.94 -16.65
N SER A 340 -20.98 11.81 -15.94
CA SER A 340 -22.13 11.09 -15.42
C SER A 340 -21.79 10.39 -14.12
N THR A 341 -22.81 9.99 -13.36
CA THR A 341 -22.61 9.31 -12.08
C THR A 341 -21.94 7.95 -12.27
N ARG A 342 -22.38 7.17 -13.28
CA ARG A 342 -21.77 5.87 -13.59
C ARG A 342 -20.30 6.02 -13.98
N PHE A 343 -19.96 6.99 -14.84
CA PHE A 343 -18.57 7.20 -15.25
C PHE A 343 -17.70 7.61 -14.06
N VAL A 344 -18.13 8.62 -13.29
CA VAL A 344 -17.32 9.15 -12.18
C VAL A 344 -17.14 8.12 -11.06
N THR A 345 -18.12 7.26 -10.83
CA THR A 345 -18.04 6.20 -9.81
C THR A 345 -16.89 5.24 -10.08
N TRP A 346 -16.70 4.84 -11.34
CA TRP A 346 -15.74 3.80 -11.71
C TRP A 346 -14.48 4.33 -12.38
N PHE A 347 -14.46 5.54 -12.93
CA PHE A 347 -13.30 6.06 -13.65
C PHE A 347 -12.87 7.45 -13.16
N GLY A 348 -13.61 8.04 -12.20
CA GLY A 348 -13.24 9.30 -11.58
C GLY A 348 -13.41 10.49 -12.51
N THR A 349 -12.41 11.35 -12.56
CA THR A 349 -12.46 12.59 -13.33
C THR A 349 -12.74 12.32 -14.81
N PHE A 350 -13.86 12.85 -15.29
CA PHE A 350 -14.20 12.80 -16.72
C PHE A 350 -13.25 13.72 -17.50
N THR A 351 -12.52 13.14 -18.44
CA THR A 351 -11.81 13.87 -19.50
C THR A 351 -12.14 13.23 -20.83
N THR A 352 -12.10 14.01 -21.92
CA THR A 352 -12.30 13.46 -23.27
C THR A 352 -11.29 12.35 -23.58
N ALA A 353 -10.05 12.46 -23.08
CA ALA A 353 -9.02 11.43 -23.24
C ALA A 353 -9.41 10.12 -22.55
N HIS A 354 -9.74 10.16 -21.25
CA HIS A 354 -10.17 8.97 -20.50
C HIS A 354 -11.40 8.33 -21.14
N HIS A 355 -12.40 9.14 -21.47
CA HIS A 355 -13.61 8.66 -22.13
C HIS A 355 -13.30 7.96 -23.47
N THR A 356 -12.39 8.53 -24.27
CA THR A 356 -11.97 7.94 -25.56
C THR A 356 -11.24 6.61 -25.35
N THR A 357 -10.36 6.53 -24.36
CA THR A 357 -9.66 5.28 -23.98
C THR A 357 -10.67 4.19 -23.59
N ILE A 358 -11.56 4.47 -22.64
CA ILE A 358 -12.55 3.51 -22.15
C ILE A 358 -13.53 3.10 -23.28
N LEU A 359 -13.97 4.04 -24.12
CA LEU A 359 -14.80 3.72 -25.29
C LEU A 359 -14.06 2.81 -26.28
N SER A 360 -12.75 3.01 -26.48
CA SER A 360 -11.90 2.10 -27.28
C SER A 360 -11.86 0.70 -26.65
N HIS A 361 -11.67 0.61 -25.34
CA HIS A 361 -11.66 -0.66 -24.59
C HIS A 361 -12.96 -1.44 -24.81
N TYR A 362 -14.12 -0.83 -24.52
CA TYR A 362 -15.41 -1.49 -24.73
C TYR A 362 -15.77 -1.70 -26.19
N THR A 363 -15.26 -0.89 -27.11
CA THR A 363 -15.45 -1.13 -28.55
C THR A 363 -14.79 -2.44 -28.96
N LYS A 364 -13.56 -2.67 -28.50
CA LYS A 364 -12.83 -3.92 -28.75
C LYS A 364 -13.42 -5.10 -27.98
N MET A 365 -13.73 -4.95 -26.70
CA MET A 365 -14.37 -6.01 -25.89
C MET A 365 -15.76 -6.39 -26.43
N ALA A 366 -16.57 -5.43 -26.88
CA ALA A 366 -17.87 -5.73 -27.50
C ALA A 366 -17.71 -6.45 -28.85
N ALA A 367 -16.60 -6.23 -29.56
CA ALA A 367 -16.26 -6.95 -30.79
C ALA A 367 -15.66 -8.34 -30.50
N ALA A 368 -15.13 -8.58 -29.31
CA ALA A 368 -14.69 -9.89 -28.87
C ALA A 368 -15.92 -10.79 -28.66
N THR A 369 -16.10 -11.79 -29.53
CA THR A 369 -17.21 -12.74 -29.42
C THR A 369 -16.92 -13.72 -28.28
N TYR A 370 -17.41 -13.44 -27.07
CA TYR A 370 -17.14 -14.23 -25.85
C TYR A 370 -17.43 -15.72 -25.99
N SER A 371 -18.46 -16.10 -26.77
CA SER A 371 -18.77 -17.51 -27.05
C SER A 371 -17.73 -18.24 -27.91
N SER A 372 -16.74 -17.51 -28.44
CA SER A 372 -15.62 -18.05 -29.23
C SER A 372 -14.34 -18.21 -28.40
N TYR A 373 -14.35 -17.82 -27.13
CA TYR A 373 -13.23 -18.04 -26.23
C TYR A 373 -13.08 -19.52 -25.87
N THR A 374 -11.86 -19.87 -25.48
CA THR A 374 -11.51 -21.10 -24.79
C THR A 374 -11.71 -20.88 -23.30
N PHE A 375 -12.53 -21.72 -22.67
CA PHE A 375 -12.66 -21.75 -21.22
C PHE A 375 -11.97 -22.99 -20.66
N ASP A 376 -11.04 -22.78 -19.74
CA ASP A 376 -10.34 -23.86 -19.05
C ASP A 376 -10.87 -23.98 -17.61
N CYS A 377 -11.43 -25.13 -17.27
CA CYS A 377 -12.01 -25.42 -15.96
C CYS A 377 -11.06 -26.24 -15.05
N SER A 378 -9.75 -26.27 -15.35
CA SER A 378 -8.77 -27.04 -14.57
C SER A 378 -8.23 -26.33 -13.35
N CYS A 379 -8.48 -25.02 -13.21
CA CYS A 379 -8.06 -24.27 -12.02
C CYS A 379 -8.79 -24.81 -10.79
N THR A 380 -8.02 -25.15 -9.76
CA THR A 380 -8.52 -25.69 -8.49
C THR A 380 -8.36 -24.71 -7.32
N ASP A 381 -7.83 -23.51 -7.59
CA ASP A 381 -7.74 -22.47 -6.56
C ASP A 381 -9.14 -22.09 -6.10
N THR A 382 -9.35 -22.12 -4.79
CA THR A 382 -10.68 -21.95 -4.21
C THR A 382 -11.07 -20.51 -4.05
N ASP A 383 -10.14 -19.56 -4.09
CA ASP A 383 -10.36 -18.16 -3.66
C ASP A 383 -10.29 -17.15 -4.80
N THR A 384 -9.82 -17.60 -5.96
CA THR A 384 -9.79 -16.87 -7.21
C THR A 384 -11.07 -17.13 -8.01
N TYR A 385 -11.55 -16.13 -8.75
CA TYR A 385 -12.64 -16.30 -9.71
C TYR A 385 -12.10 -16.87 -11.02
N ALA A 386 -11.14 -16.19 -11.63
CA ALA A 386 -10.55 -16.58 -12.90
C ALA A 386 -9.16 -15.96 -13.05
N TYR A 387 -8.45 -16.35 -14.10
CA TYR A 387 -7.25 -15.67 -14.55
C TYR A 387 -7.04 -15.82 -16.06
N VAL A 388 -6.18 -14.98 -16.62
CA VAL A 388 -5.68 -15.06 -18.00
C VAL A 388 -4.18 -14.85 -18.07
N PHE A 389 -3.57 -15.29 -19.18
CA PHE A 389 -2.29 -14.76 -19.63
C PHE A 389 -2.58 -13.65 -20.64
N PRO A 390 -2.16 -12.38 -20.40
CA PRO A 390 -2.52 -11.25 -21.25
C PRO A 390 -2.17 -11.40 -22.74
N ASP A 391 -1.11 -12.16 -23.05
CA ASP A 391 -0.66 -12.42 -24.42
C ASP A 391 -1.25 -13.69 -25.07
N GLU A 392 -2.09 -14.43 -24.36
CA GLU A 392 -2.83 -15.61 -24.85
C GLU A 392 -4.31 -15.29 -25.10
N PHE A 393 -4.58 -14.40 -26.07
CA PHE A 393 -5.92 -13.90 -26.36
C PHE A 393 -6.99 -15.00 -26.46
N GLY A 394 -8.07 -14.81 -25.72
CA GLY A 394 -9.29 -15.62 -25.82
C GLY A 394 -9.24 -16.93 -25.04
N THR A 395 -8.28 -17.11 -24.13
CA THR A 395 -8.28 -18.22 -23.17
C THR A 395 -8.49 -17.69 -21.76
N ILE A 396 -9.53 -18.16 -21.07
CA ILE A 396 -9.84 -17.80 -19.68
C ILE A 396 -9.84 -19.06 -18.81
N TYR A 397 -9.09 -19.04 -17.73
CA TYR A 397 -9.00 -20.11 -16.75
C TYR A 397 -9.93 -19.79 -15.58
N LEU A 398 -10.83 -20.71 -15.25
CA LEU A 398 -11.93 -20.48 -14.31
C LEU A 398 -11.69 -21.28 -13.03
N CYS A 399 -11.68 -20.58 -11.90
CA CYS A 399 -11.33 -21.09 -10.59
C CYS A 399 -12.58 -21.22 -9.69
N GLY A 400 -12.38 -21.59 -8.43
CA GLY A 400 -13.44 -22.00 -7.51
C GLY A 400 -14.54 -20.96 -7.32
N VAL A 401 -14.21 -19.68 -7.16
CA VAL A 401 -15.20 -18.65 -6.82
C VAL A 401 -16.15 -18.33 -7.99
N PHE A 402 -15.70 -18.49 -9.23
CA PHE A 402 -16.54 -18.23 -10.40
C PHE A 402 -17.79 -19.12 -10.44
N TRP A 403 -17.67 -20.36 -9.97
CA TRP A 403 -18.78 -21.31 -9.97
C TRP A 403 -19.85 -20.98 -8.91
N ASP A 404 -19.45 -20.30 -7.83
CA ASP A 404 -20.35 -19.82 -6.77
C ASP A 404 -20.97 -18.44 -7.08
N ALA A 405 -20.39 -17.71 -8.04
CA ALA A 405 -20.82 -16.37 -8.41
C ALA A 405 -22.18 -16.37 -9.13
N PRO A 406 -23.00 -15.32 -8.95
CA PRO A 406 -24.25 -15.20 -9.70
C PRO A 406 -23.96 -14.97 -11.20
N LEU A 407 -24.88 -15.35 -12.07
CA LEU A 407 -24.71 -15.18 -13.52
C LEU A 407 -24.48 -13.71 -13.94
N THR A 408 -25.23 -12.79 -13.31
CA THR A 408 -25.21 -11.33 -13.49
C THR A 408 -25.37 -10.65 -12.13
N GLY A 409 -25.14 -9.35 -12.05
CA GLY A 409 -25.09 -8.60 -10.79
C GLY A 409 -23.66 -8.17 -10.48
N THR A 410 -23.34 -8.02 -9.20
CA THR A 410 -22.00 -7.65 -8.71
C THR A 410 -21.11 -8.88 -8.58
N ASP A 411 -19.85 -8.78 -9.01
CA ASP A 411 -18.85 -9.86 -8.96
C ASP A 411 -19.41 -11.15 -9.58
N SER A 412 -20.06 -10.98 -10.74
CA SER A 412 -20.84 -12.01 -11.41
C SER A 412 -19.99 -12.83 -12.38
N GLN A 413 -20.50 -13.97 -12.83
CA GLN A 413 -19.86 -14.74 -13.90
C GLN A 413 -19.71 -13.89 -15.18
N GLY A 414 -20.74 -13.15 -15.57
CA GLY A 414 -20.67 -12.22 -16.70
C GLY A 414 -19.67 -11.07 -16.47
N GLY A 415 -19.57 -10.56 -15.23
CA GLY A 415 -18.61 -9.52 -14.84
C GLY A 415 -17.17 -10.01 -14.83
N THR A 416 -16.94 -11.20 -14.29
CA THR A 416 -15.64 -11.87 -14.29
C THR A 416 -15.11 -12.02 -15.72
N LEU A 417 -15.96 -12.43 -16.67
CA LEU A 417 -15.51 -12.52 -18.06
C LEU A 417 -15.16 -11.15 -18.67
N ILE A 418 -15.82 -10.05 -18.27
CA ILE A 418 -15.45 -8.69 -18.68
C ILE A 418 -14.08 -8.31 -18.09
N HIS A 419 -13.87 -8.59 -16.81
CA HIS A 419 -12.59 -8.37 -16.13
C HIS A 419 -11.45 -9.08 -16.86
N GLU A 420 -11.57 -10.40 -17.02
CA GLU A 420 -10.55 -11.22 -17.68
C GLU A 420 -10.34 -10.82 -19.15
N SER A 421 -11.41 -10.46 -19.86
CA SER A 421 -11.30 -9.99 -21.24
C SER A 421 -10.53 -8.66 -21.34
N SER A 422 -10.68 -7.77 -20.35
CA SER A 422 -10.01 -6.47 -20.36
C SER A 422 -8.47 -6.57 -20.25
N HIS A 423 -7.97 -7.64 -19.64
CA HIS A 423 -6.53 -7.87 -19.53
C HIS A 423 -5.82 -8.18 -20.86
N PHE A 424 -6.52 -8.73 -21.85
CA PHE A 424 -5.84 -9.15 -23.08
C PHE A 424 -5.17 -7.99 -23.82
N ASP A 425 -3.94 -8.23 -24.28
CA ASP A 425 -3.06 -7.23 -24.91
C ASP A 425 -3.74 -6.51 -26.10
N ASN A 426 -4.57 -7.23 -26.86
CA ASN A 426 -5.24 -6.67 -28.04
C ASN A 426 -6.54 -5.92 -27.71
N LEU A 427 -7.05 -6.01 -26.48
CA LEU A 427 -8.30 -5.37 -26.04
C LEU A 427 -8.01 -4.09 -25.26
N ALA A 428 -7.71 -4.19 -23.96
CA ALA A 428 -7.53 -3.03 -23.08
C ALA A 428 -6.23 -3.03 -22.28
N GLN A 429 -5.54 -4.18 -22.15
CA GLN A 429 -4.28 -4.29 -21.38
C GLN A 429 -4.40 -3.81 -19.93
N THR A 430 -5.57 -3.98 -19.33
CA THR A 430 -5.79 -3.55 -17.94
C THR A 430 -4.91 -4.34 -16.98
N GLN A 431 -4.68 -3.76 -15.81
CA GLN A 431 -3.93 -4.32 -14.70
C GLN A 431 -4.86 -4.56 -13.51
N ASP A 432 -4.33 -5.25 -12.48
CA ASP A 432 -5.00 -5.50 -11.21
C ASP A 432 -4.45 -4.63 -10.07
N TYR A 433 -4.54 -3.31 -10.25
CA TYR A 433 -4.10 -2.34 -9.24
C TYR A 433 -4.83 -2.55 -7.91
N VAL A 434 -6.15 -2.76 -7.96
CA VAL A 434 -7.00 -2.98 -6.79
C VAL A 434 -8.14 -3.95 -7.08
N TYR A 435 -8.57 -4.66 -6.04
CA TYR A 435 -9.71 -5.58 -6.08
C TYR A 435 -10.86 -5.12 -5.18
N GLY A 436 -12.09 -5.36 -5.63
CA GLY A 436 -13.33 -5.07 -4.92
C GLY A 436 -13.87 -3.66 -5.19
N GLN A 437 -15.21 -3.52 -5.20
CA GLN A 437 -15.88 -2.25 -5.49
C GLN A 437 -15.39 -1.08 -4.64
N THR A 438 -15.14 -1.29 -3.34
CA THR A 438 -14.70 -0.23 -2.42
C THR A 438 -13.33 0.32 -2.82
N ALA A 439 -12.39 -0.57 -3.17
CA ALA A 439 -11.06 -0.18 -3.59
C ALA A 439 -11.09 0.44 -5.00
N ALA A 440 -11.85 -0.14 -5.93
CA ALA A 440 -12.04 0.41 -7.28
C ALA A 440 -12.62 1.84 -7.28
N LYS A 441 -13.65 2.10 -6.46
CA LYS A 441 -14.21 3.46 -6.26
C LYS A 441 -13.21 4.41 -5.60
N SER A 442 -12.36 3.90 -4.71
CA SER A 442 -11.33 4.71 -4.06
C SER A 442 -10.22 5.07 -5.06
N LEU A 443 -9.80 4.12 -5.88
CA LEU A 443 -8.84 4.31 -6.97
C LEU A 443 -9.35 5.34 -7.98
N ALA A 444 -10.62 5.24 -8.40
CA ALA A 444 -11.24 6.23 -9.27
C ALA A 444 -11.17 7.66 -8.71
N LYS A 445 -11.33 7.83 -7.40
CA LYS A 445 -11.24 9.14 -6.73
C LYS A 445 -9.81 9.64 -6.58
N SER A 446 -8.86 8.76 -6.25
CA SER A 446 -7.48 9.15 -5.93
C SER A 446 -6.57 9.20 -7.16
N ASN A 447 -6.77 8.30 -8.12
CA ASN A 447 -5.96 8.14 -9.31
C ASN A 447 -6.80 7.61 -10.49
N SER A 448 -7.46 8.54 -11.19
CA SER A 448 -8.26 8.19 -12.36
C SER A 448 -7.43 7.57 -13.50
N ALA A 449 -6.13 7.85 -13.59
CA ALA A 449 -5.28 7.28 -14.64
C ALA A 449 -5.08 5.77 -14.45
N GLU A 450 -4.91 5.31 -13.21
CA GLU A 450 -4.91 3.87 -12.91
C GLU A 450 -6.31 3.27 -12.98
N ALA A 451 -7.35 4.00 -12.58
CA ALA A 451 -8.72 3.49 -12.59
C ALA A 451 -9.21 3.14 -14.01
N ILE A 452 -8.83 3.92 -15.04
CA ILE A 452 -9.17 3.59 -16.43
C ILE A 452 -8.37 2.43 -17.01
N GLU A 453 -7.36 1.95 -16.27
CA GLU A 453 -6.52 0.81 -16.62
C GLU A 453 -6.68 -0.34 -15.61
N ASN A 454 -7.65 -0.29 -14.68
CA ASN A 454 -7.91 -1.34 -13.71
C ASN A 454 -9.05 -2.26 -14.20
N ALA A 455 -8.85 -3.58 -14.17
CA ALA A 455 -9.81 -4.54 -14.69
C ALA A 455 -11.14 -4.52 -13.90
N ASP A 456 -11.08 -4.48 -12.57
CA ASP A 456 -12.26 -4.38 -11.71
C ASP A 456 -13.08 -3.11 -11.97
N ASN A 457 -12.44 -1.99 -12.31
CA ASN A 457 -13.16 -0.76 -12.65
C ASN A 457 -13.96 -0.93 -13.95
N HIS A 458 -13.47 -1.72 -14.92
CA HIS A 458 -14.22 -2.08 -16.11
C HIS A 458 -15.34 -3.08 -15.82
N GLU A 459 -15.08 -4.10 -15.00
CA GLU A 459 -16.14 -5.02 -14.59
C GLU A 459 -17.31 -4.28 -13.95
N TYR A 460 -17.05 -3.52 -12.89
CA TYR A 460 -18.11 -2.86 -12.14
C TYR A 460 -18.82 -1.77 -12.95
N PHE A 461 -18.10 -1.08 -13.84
CA PHE A 461 -18.75 -0.20 -14.80
C PHE A 461 -19.70 -0.96 -15.71
N ALA A 462 -19.32 -2.13 -16.20
CA ALA A 462 -20.14 -2.92 -17.13
C ALA A 462 -21.35 -3.59 -16.43
N GLU A 463 -21.13 -4.15 -15.24
CA GLU A 463 -22.17 -4.74 -14.38
C GLU A 463 -23.22 -3.71 -13.97
N ASN A 464 -22.79 -2.48 -13.64
CA ASN A 464 -23.64 -1.37 -13.23
C ASN A 464 -24.68 -1.78 -12.18
N ASN A 465 -24.20 -2.36 -11.06
CA ASN A 465 -25.04 -2.87 -9.99
C ASN A 465 -24.63 -2.28 -8.61
N PRO A 466 -25.50 -1.49 -7.95
CA PRO A 466 -26.81 -1.03 -8.42
C PRO A 466 -26.69 -0.05 -9.61
N ALA A 467 -27.74 -0.01 -10.44
CA ALA A 467 -27.72 0.76 -11.67
C ALA A 467 -27.59 2.27 -11.44
N GLN A 468 -26.63 2.87 -12.15
CA GLN A 468 -26.40 4.30 -12.24
C GLN A 468 -26.60 4.78 -13.68
N SER A 469 -27.07 6.03 -13.80
CA SER A 469 -27.19 6.77 -15.07
C SER A 469 -25.88 7.40 -15.51
#